data_AF-A0A8T1VV60-F1
#
_entry.id   AF-A0A8T1VV60-F1
#
_cell.length_a   1.000
_cell.length_b   1.000
_cell.length_c   1.000
_cell.angle_alpha   90.00
_cell.angle_beta   90.00
_cell.angle_gamma   90.00
#
_symmetry.space_group_name_H-M   'P 1'
#
loop_
_entity.id
_entity.type
_entity.pdbx_description
1 polymer ?
#
loop_
_entity_poly.entity_id
_entity_poly.type
_entity_poly.pdbx_seq_one_letter_code
_entity_poly.pdbx_strand_id
1 'polypeptide(L)'
;MASIASQWPHAFMPTAEGIQLHYVDVGPRDALPIVLVHGWPDLWFGWRHQIQALQSSYRVIVPDLRGFGQSSTPQNVEAYGAKNVTNDLAALL
;
A
#
# COMPACT_ATOMS: atom_id res chain seq x y z
N MET A 1 -10.89 10.57 -20.39
CA MET A 1 -11.36 10.60 -18.99
C MET A 1 -10.27 10.00 -18.12
N ALA A 2 -9.72 10.75 -17.16
CA ALA A 2 -8.75 10.18 -16.22
C ALA A 2 -9.49 9.26 -15.23
N SER A 3 -8.89 8.11 -14.90
CA SER A 3 -9.49 7.17 -13.92
C SER A 3 -9.57 7.83 -12.55
N ILE A 4 -10.63 7.57 -11.78
CA ILE A 4 -10.72 7.96 -10.37
C ILE A 4 -9.52 7.46 -9.55
N ALA A 5 -8.88 6.37 -9.96
CA ALA A 5 -7.66 5.87 -9.32
C ALA A 5 -6.50 6.87 -9.40
N SER A 6 -6.43 7.67 -10.47
CA SER A 6 -5.35 8.66 -10.68
C SER A 6 -5.46 9.92 -9.82
N GLN A 7 -6.50 10.05 -9.00
CA GLN A 7 -6.68 11.21 -8.12
C GLN A 7 -5.70 11.23 -6.94
N TRP A 8 -5.03 10.12 -6.65
CA TRP A 8 -4.08 10.01 -5.56
C TRP A 8 -2.66 9.77 -6.09
N PRO A 9 -1.63 10.30 -5.41
CA PRO A 9 -0.24 10.03 -5.77
C PRO A 9 0.08 8.55 -5.54
N HIS A 10 0.65 7.92 -6.55
CA HIS A 10 1.20 6.57 -6.47
C HIS A 10 2.70 6.66 -6.17
N ALA A 11 3.17 5.89 -5.20
CA ALA A 11 4.55 5.80 -4.80
C ALA A 11 5.04 4.34 -4.82
N PHE A 12 6.36 4.18 -4.84
CA PHE A 12 7.02 2.87 -4.86
C PHE A 12 8.15 2.82 -3.84
N MET A 13 8.19 1.75 -3.04
CA MET A 13 9.22 1.53 -2.02
C MET A 13 9.96 0.21 -2.30
N PRO A 14 11.29 0.22 -2.52
CA PRO A 14 12.08 -1.01 -2.50
C PRO A 14 12.25 -1.49 -1.05
N THR A 15 11.97 -2.76 -0.78
CA THR A 15 12.22 -3.41 0.51
C THR A 15 13.58 -4.10 0.54
N ALA A 16 14.04 -4.46 1.74
CA ALA A 16 15.32 -5.15 1.95
C ALA A 16 15.36 -6.53 1.26
N GLU A 17 14.20 -7.15 1.06
CA GLU A 17 14.01 -8.45 0.42
C GLU A 17 13.94 -8.36 -1.11
N GLY A 18 14.17 -7.18 -1.70
CA GLY A 18 14.14 -6.97 -3.15
C GLY A 18 12.73 -6.88 -3.74
N ILE A 19 11.72 -6.64 -2.90
CA ILE A 19 10.34 -6.38 -3.33
C ILE A 19 10.19 -4.89 -3.60
N GLN A 20 9.64 -4.52 -4.75
CA GLN A 20 9.10 -3.18 -4.95
C GLN A 20 7.62 -3.18 -4.57
N LEU A 21 7.25 -2.40 -3.56
CA LEU A 21 5.86 -2.19 -3.13
C LEU A 21 5.30 -0.94 -3.78
N HIS A 22 4.15 -1.06 -4.41
CA HIS A 22 3.29 0.07 -4.75
C HIS A 22 2.44 0.47 -3.55
N TYR A 23 2.25 1.78 -3.35
CA TYR A 23 1.35 2.31 -2.35
C TYR A 23 0.85 3.71 -2.69
N VAL A 24 -0.26 4.10 -2.05
CA VAL A 24 -0.74 5.47 -1.96
C VAL A 24 -0.40 6.02 -0.57
N ASP A 25 0.08 7.26 -0.48
CA ASP A 25 0.43 7.91 0.79
C ASP A 25 0.04 9.39 0.78
N VAL A 26 -1.02 9.69 1.53
CA VAL A 26 -1.71 10.98 1.50
C VAL A 26 -2.00 11.51 2.90
N GLY A 27 -2.27 12.81 2.98
CA GLY A 27 -2.49 13.53 4.23
C GLY A 27 -1.21 14.15 4.81
N PRO A 28 -1.32 14.86 5.95
CA PRO A 28 -0.20 15.58 6.55
C PRO A 28 0.91 14.62 7.00
N ARG A 29 2.17 14.95 6.70
CA ARG A 29 3.33 14.06 6.97
C ARG A 29 3.64 13.90 8.46
N ASP A 30 3.20 14.83 9.27
CA ASP A 30 3.34 14.90 10.72
C ASP A 30 2.12 14.37 11.49
N ALA A 31 1.04 13.95 10.80
CA ALA A 31 -0.12 13.33 11.42
C ALA A 31 0.11 11.85 11.77
N LEU A 32 -0.73 11.31 12.67
CA LEU A 32 -0.70 9.89 13.04
C LEU A 32 -0.86 9.00 11.79
N PRO A 33 0.06 8.07 11.52
CA PRO A 33 -0.05 7.17 10.38
C PRO A 33 -1.12 6.09 10.58
N ILE A 34 -1.88 5.82 9.53
CA ILE A 34 -2.81 4.69 9.41
C ILE A 34 -2.45 3.91 8.16
N VAL A 35 -2.12 2.62 8.32
CA VAL A 35 -1.88 1.70 7.21
C VAL A 35 -3.14 0.88 6.94
N LEU A 36 -3.74 1.04 5.75
CA LEU A 36 -4.93 0.30 5.33
C LEU A 36 -4.52 -0.88 4.44
N VAL A 37 -4.51 -2.08 5.02
CA VAL A 37 -4.06 -3.31 4.36
C VAL A 37 -5.27 -4.05 3.77
N HIS A 38 -5.23 -4.34 2.47
CA HIS A 38 -6.32 -5.07 1.80
C HIS A 38 -6.25 -6.59 2.04
N GLY A 39 -7.36 -7.28 1.76
CA GLY A 39 -7.47 -8.75 1.82
C GLY A 39 -7.42 -9.41 0.43
N TRP A 40 -7.93 -10.64 0.33
CA TRP A 40 -8.04 -11.36 -0.96
C TRP A 40 -9.50 -11.58 -1.36
N PRO A 41 -9.87 -11.38 -2.65
CA PRO A 41 -9.12 -10.68 -3.70
C PRO A 41 -9.42 -9.17 -3.66
N ASP A 42 -8.41 -8.32 -3.52
CA ASP A 42 -8.55 -6.86 -3.56
C ASP A 42 -7.22 -6.16 -3.92
N LEU A 43 -7.25 -4.83 -4.05
CA LEU A 43 -6.12 -3.92 -4.27
C LEU A 43 -6.19 -2.76 -3.28
N TRP A 44 -5.19 -1.87 -3.29
CA TRP A 44 -5.24 -0.59 -2.55
C TRP A 44 -6.55 0.19 -2.79
N PHE A 45 -7.09 0.10 -4.00
CA PHE A 45 -8.27 0.84 -4.43
C PHE A 45 -9.57 0.41 -3.74
N GLY A 46 -9.59 -0.76 -3.09
CA GLY A 46 -10.68 -1.17 -2.20
C GLY A 46 -10.96 -0.14 -1.11
N TRP A 47 -9.91 0.55 -0.64
CA TRP A 47 -9.96 1.56 0.42
C TRP A 47 -10.28 2.98 -0.06
N ARG A 48 -10.62 3.20 -1.34
CA ARG A 48 -10.84 4.55 -1.91
C ARG A 48 -11.77 5.44 -1.07
N HIS A 49 -12.81 4.87 -0.47
CA HIS A 49 -13.75 5.64 0.36
C HIS A 49 -13.14 6.03 1.72
N GLN A 50 -12.37 5.13 2.33
CA GLN A 50 -11.67 5.38 3.58
C GLN A 50 -10.53 6.39 3.39
N ILE A 51 -9.82 6.34 2.25
CA ILE A 51 -8.81 7.36 1.91
C ILE A 51 -9.48 8.74 1.90
N GLN A 52 -10.61 8.90 1.22
CA GLN A 52 -11.33 10.18 1.18
C GLN A 52 -11.74 10.66 2.58
N ALA A 53 -12.23 9.75 3.42
CA ALA A 53 -12.71 10.08 4.76
C ALA A 53 -11.60 10.43 5.76
N LEU A 54 -10.38 9.90 5.58
CA LEU A 54 -9.32 9.96 6.58
C LEU A 54 -8.18 10.92 6.23
N GLN A 55 -7.92 11.18 4.94
CA GLN A 55 -6.71 11.90 4.47
C GLN A 55 -6.57 13.35 4.98
N SER A 56 -7.64 14.00 5.44
CA SER A 56 -7.54 15.36 5.99
C SER A 56 -7.03 15.40 7.43
N SER A 57 -7.07 14.27 8.15
CA SER A 57 -6.79 14.19 9.60
C SER A 57 -5.65 13.24 9.94
N TYR A 58 -5.31 12.30 9.05
CA TYR A 58 -4.30 11.26 9.25
C TYR A 58 -3.36 11.18 8.06
N ARG A 59 -2.15 10.65 8.27
CA ARG A 59 -1.30 10.16 7.17
C ARG A 59 -1.79 8.77 6.78
N VAL A 60 -2.48 8.67 5.65
CA VAL A 60 -3.11 7.41 5.19
C VAL A 60 -2.20 6.75 4.17
N ILE A 61 -1.71 5.56 4.51
CA ILE A 61 -0.80 4.74 3.69
C ILE A 61 -1.57 3.50 3.25
N VAL A 62 -1.68 3.26 1.95
CA VAL A 62 -2.48 2.17 1.37
C VAL A 62 -1.65 1.41 0.33
N PRO A 63 -1.00 0.31 0.72
CA PRO A 63 -0.20 -0.49 -0.21
C PRO A 63 -1.04 -1.46 -1.04
N ASP A 64 -0.54 -1.81 -2.21
CA ASP A 64 -0.76 -3.12 -2.79
C ASP A 64 0.19 -4.11 -2.10
N LEU A 65 -0.34 -5.19 -1.53
CA LEU A 65 0.50 -6.25 -0.95
C LEU A 65 1.36 -6.90 -2.03
N ARG A 66 2.50 -7.50 -1.63
CA ARG A 66 3.31 -8.34 -2.54
C ARG A 66 2.42 -9.32 -3.30
N GLY A 67 2.61 -9.41 -4.62
CA GLY A 67 1.80 -10.23 -5.52
C GLY A 67 0.51 -9.59 -6.03
N PHE A 68 0.19 -8.36 -5.62
CA PHE A 68 -1.02 -7.65 -6.04
C PHE A 68 -0.69 -6.35 -6.79
N GLY A 69 -1.62 -5.95 -7.66
CA GLY A 69 -1.62 -4.68 -8.34
C GLY A 69 -0.29 -4.32 -8.99
N GLN A 70 0.32 -3.23 -8.54
CA GLN A 70 1.61 -2.77 -9.08
C GLN A 70 2.82 -3.14 -8.19
N SER A 71 2.60 -3.90 -7.12
CA SER A 71 3.68 -4.47 -6.31
C SER A 71 4.32 -5.67 -7.00
N SER A 72 5.55 -5.99 -6.61
CA SER A 72 6.28 -7.14 -7.17
C SER A 72 5.56 -8.46 -6.89
N THR A 73 5.59 -9.37 -7.87
CA THR A 73 4.95 -10.70 -7.80
C THR A 73 6.00 -11.80 -7.77
N PRO A 74 6.61 -12.10 -6.60
CA PRO A 74 7.60 -13.16 -6.51
C PRO A 74 6.97 -14.51 -6.90
N GLN A 75 7.72 -15.31 -7.66
CA GLN A 75 7.26 -16.63 -8.11
C GLN A 75 7.35 -17.68 -7.01
N ASN A 76 8.20 -17.44 -6.01
CA ASN A 76 8.41 -18.39 -4.93
C ASN A 76 7.31 -18.30 -3.86
N VAL A 77 6.69 -19.43 -3.50
CA VAL A 77 5.54 -19.45 -2.57
C VAL A 77 5.97 -19.03 -1.16
N GLU A 78 7.17 -19.40 -0.72
CA GLU A 78 7.69 -19.04 0.61
C GLU A 78 7.89 -17.52 0.74
N ALA A 79 7.93 -16.78 -0.36
CA ALA A 79 7.99 -15.32 -0.33
C ALA A 79 6.73 -14.70 0.30
N TYR A 80 5.59 -15.39 0.34
CA TYR A 80 4.32 -14.87 0.85
C TYR A 80 4.09 -15.16 2.34
N GLY A 81 5.09 -15.67 3.05
CA GLY A 81 5.00 -15.91 4.49
C GLY A 81 4.72 -14.62 5.28
N ALA A 82 3.94 -14.75 6.37
CA ALA A 82 3.49 -13.63 7.18
C ALA A 82 4.63 -12.69 7.61
N LYS A 83 5.80 -13.23 7.96
CA LYS A 83 6.98 -12.44 8.32
C LYS A 83 7.41 -11.48 7.21
N ASN A 84 7.46 -11.96 5.97
CA ASN A 84 7.88 -11.15 4.84
C ASN A 84 6.82 -10.08 4.51
N VAL A 85 5.54 -10.40 4.69
CA VAL A 85 4.44 -9.44 4.50
C VAL A 85 4.47 -8.37 5.61
N THR A 86 4.73 -8.73 6.86
CA THR A 86 4.85 -7.74 7.94
C THR A 86 6.08 -6.85 7.78
N ASN A 87 7.20 -7.39 7.26
CA ASN A 87 8.39 -6.60 6.96
C ASN A 87 8.11 -5.55 5.87
N ASP A 88 7.40 -5.94 4.82
CA ASP A 88 6.95 -5.03 3.76
C ASP A 88 6.15 -3.85 4.33
N LEU A 89 5.18 -4.15 5.19
CA LEU A 89 4.32 -3.12 5.80
C LEU A 89 5.12 -2.21 6.75
N ALA A 90 6.05 -2.78 7.51
CA ALA A 90 6.92 -2.01 8.39
C ALA A 90 7.84 -1.05 7.62
N ALA A 91 8.27 -1.41 6.40
CA ALA A 91 9.11 -0.56 5.55
C ALA A 91 8.41 0.70 5.02
N LEU A 92 7.08 0.80 5.15
CA LEU A 92 6.30 1.96 4.71
C LEU A 92 6.17 3.06 5.79
N LEU A 93 6.56 2.76 7.03
CA LEU A 93 6.50 3.66 8.18
C LEU A 93 7.83 4.40 8.37
#